data_AF-A0A842SR09-F1
#
_entry.id   AF-A0A842SR09-F1
#
_cell.length_a   1.000
_cell.length_b   1.000
_cell.length_c   1.000
_cell.angle_alpha   90.00
_cell.angle_beta   90.00
_cell.angle_gamma   90.00
#
_symmetry.space_group_name_H-M   'P 1'
#
loop_
_entity.id
_entity.type
_entity.pdbx_description
1 polymer ?
#
loop_
_entity_poly.entity_id
_entity_poly.type
_entity_poly.pdbx_seq_one_letter_code
_entity_poly.pdbx_strand_id
1 'polypeptide(L)'
;MSFALFMDGDFSQQTGKLITFVITAISMGIGFILIPFFPSPLPIIIAFLVAYAVYKNKPYGAIAGSATIALGLFYHLSRIGFFALLDNPLKNALFMALLFSPFLILPAIITNNLQIIAMDIGIIAVSMLFFKQTFYL
;
A
#
# COMPACT_ATOMS: atom_id res chain seq x y z
N MET A 1 -25.40 0.13 -26.40
CA MET A 1 -24.53 1.07 -25.66
C MET A 1 -23.15 1.00 -26.29
N SER A 2 -22.76 2.04 -27.02
CA SER A 2 -21.57 2.05 -27.88
C SER A 2 -20.30 2.32 -27.07
N PHE A 3 -19.24 1.58 -27.39
CA PHE A 3 -17.88 1.69 -26.84
C PHE A 3 -17.27 3.11 -27.02
N ALA A 4 -17.90 3.96 -27.84
CA ALA A 4 -17.51 5.36 -28.04
C ALA A 4 -17.66 6.24 -26.79
N LEU A 5 -18.55 5.90 -25.84
CA LEU A 5 -18.73 6.66 -24.59
C LEU A 5 -17.55 6.47 -23.61
N PHE A 6 -16.71 5.45 -23.83
CA PHE A 6 -15.44 5.23 -23.11
C PHE A 6 -14.25 5.96 -23.77
N MET A 7 -14.42 6.50 -24.98
CA MET A 7 -13.37 7.21 -25.75
C MET A 7 -13.42 8.73 -25.57
N ASP A 8 -14.41 9.27 -24.85
CA ASP A 8 -14.35 10.65 -24.37
C ASP A 8 -13.24 10.72 -23.31
N GLY A 9 -12.14 11.41 -23.67
CA GLY A 9 -10.92 11.47 -22.87
C GLY A 9 -11.15 11.85 -21.41
N ASP A 10 -12.14 12.71 -21.14
CA ASP A 10 -12.53 13.12 -19.78
C ASP A 10 -13.27 12.01 -19.00
N PHE A 11 -14.17 11.27 -19.65
CA PHE A 11 -14.88 10.15 -19.03
C PHE A 11 -13.92 9.01 -18.71
N SER A 12 -13.00 8.68 -19.64
CA SER A 12 -11.97 7.65 -19.42
C SER A 12 -11.05 7.98 -18.23
N GLN A 13 -10.71 9.27 -18.06
CA GLN A 13 -9.87 9.72 -16.95
C GLN A 13 -10.62 9.68 -15.61
N GLN A 14 -11.88 10.09 -15.57
CA GLN A 14 -12.70 10.03 -14.36
C GLN A 14 -13.00 8.59 -13.95
N THR A 15 -13.37 7.72 -14.90
CA THR A 15 -13.55 6.29 -14.66
C THR A 15 -12.26 5.64 -14.15
N GLY A 16 -11.12 5.95 -14.76
CA GLY A 16 -9.82 5.45 -14.30
C GLY A 16 -9.48 5.88 -12.87
N LYS A 17 -9.77 7.13 -12.49
CA LYS A 17 -9.58 7.62 -11.12
C LYS A 17 -10.49 6.92 -10.12
N LEU A 18 -11.75 6.68 -10.48
CA LEU A 18 -12.71 6.02 -9.61
C LEU A 18 -12.37 4.54 -9.41
N ILE A 19 -11.97 3.84 -10.48
CA ILE A 19 -11.46 2.47 -10.39
C ILE A 19 -10.22 2.42 -9.49
N THR A 20 -9.27 3.34 -9.69
CA THR A 20 -8.07 3.43 -8.84
C THR A 20 -8.45 3.63 -7.38
N PHE A 21 -9.36 4.57 -7.09
CA PHE A 21 -9.85 4.81 -5.73
C PHE A 21 -10.42 3.55 -5.08
N VAL A 22 -11.29 2.83 -5.78
CA VAL A 22 -11.91 1.60 -5.25
C VAL A 22 -10.86 0.52 -5.01
N ILE A 23 -9.94 0.31 -5.96
CA ILE A 23 -8.88 -0.68 -5.85
C ILE A 23 -7.94 -0.32 -4.69
N THR A 24 -7.52 0.94 -4.56
CA THR A 24 -6.68 1.40 -3.44
C THR A 24 -7.38 1.21 -2.10
N ALA A 25 -8.67 1.56 -2.00
CA ALA A 25 -9.43 1.38 -0.75
C ALA A 25 -9.52 -0.10 -0.34
N ILE A 26 -9.80 -0.99 -1.28
CA ILE A 26 -9.86 -2.44 -1.03
C ILE A 26 -8.48 -2.98 -0.67
N SER A 27 -7.46 -2.63 -1.46
CA SER A 27 -6.07 -3.05 -1.26
C SER A 27 -5.55 -2.69 0.12
N MET A 28 -5.66 -1.41 0.49
CA MET A 28 -5.23 -0.92 1.80
C MET A 28 -6.08 -1.51 2.92
N GLY A 29 -7.39 -1.66 2.70
CA GLY A 29 -8.29 -2.29 3.67
C GLY A 29 -7.88 -3.74 3.98
N ILE A 30 -7.64 -4.55 2.94
CA ILE A 30 -7.13 -5.91 3.07
C ILE A 30 -5.76 -5.89 3.78
N GLY A 31 -4.84 -5.01 3.37
CA GLY A 31 -3.52 -4.92 3.98
C GLY A 31 -3.56 -4.64 5.47
N PHE A 32 -4.38 -3.69 5.92
CA PHE A 32 -4.47 -3.35 7.34
C PHE A 32 -5.29 -4.33 8.17
N ILE A 33 -6.24 -5.04 7.57
CA ILE A 33 -6.98 -6.10 8.27
C ILE A 33 -6.08 -7.31 8.52
N LEU A 34 -5.24 -7.67 7.53
CA LEU A 34 -4.38 -8.87 7.61
C LEU A 34 -3.05 -8.62 8.31
N ILE A 35 -2.55 -7.39 8.28
CA ILE A 35 -1.40 -6.93 9.06
C ILE A 35 -1.96 -6.05 10.18
N PRO A 36 -2.47 -6.64 11.29
CA PRO A 36 -3.20 -5.92 12.31
C PRO A 36 -2.28 -4.96 13.07
N PHE A 37 -2.16 -3.76 12.55
CA PHE A 37 -1.37 -2.67 13.12
C PHE A 37 -2.26 -1.67 13.87
N PHE A 38 -3.52 -1.53 13.46
CA PHE A 38 -4.49 -0.60 14.06
C PHE A 38 -5.71 -1.34 14.63
N PRO A 39 -6.27 -0.89 15.77
CA PRO A 39 -7.52 -1.43 16.29
C PRO A 39 -8.70 -1.06 15.40
N SER A 40 -9.69 -1.95 15.29
CA SER A 40 -10.95 -1.64 14.60
C SER A 40 -11.63 -0.43 15.25
N PRO A 41 -12.18 0.55 14.49
CA PRO A 41 -12.40 0.56 13.03
C PRO A 41 -11.33 1.31 12.21
N LEU A 42 -10.21 1.69 12.83
CA LEU A 42 -9.19 2.53 12.19
C LEU A 42 -8.64 2.00 10.86
N PRO A 43 -8.38 0.68 10.68
CA PRO A 43 -7.94 0.13 9.39
C PRO A 43 -8.77 0.61 8.19
N ILE A 44 -10.09 0.61 8.32
CA ILE A 44 -11.03 0.96 7.24
C ILE A 44 -10.99 2.47 6.99
N ILE A 45 -10.95 3.27 8.06
CA ILE A 45 -10.89 4.72 7.97
C ILE A 45 -9.60 5.16 7.27
N ILE A 46 -8.46 4.59 7.67
CA ILE A 46 -7.15 4.92 7.08
C ILE A 46 -7.09 4.46 5.62
N ALA A 47 -7.58 3.26 5.30
CA ALA A 47 -7.66 2.78 3.92
C ALA A 47 -8.44 3.76 3.01
N PHE A 48 -9.58 4.25 3.50
CA PHE A 48 -10.38 5.24 2.78
C PHE A 48 -9.65 6.59 2.63
N LEU A 49 -9.00 7.08 3.69
CA LEU A 49 -8.23 8.32 3.66
C LEU A 49 -7.05 8.25 2.68
N VAL A 50 -6.34 7.12 2.64
CA VAL A 50 -5.26 6.87 1.68
C VAL A 50 -5.80 6.87 0.25
N ALA A 51 -6.89 6.14 -0.01
CA ALA A 51 -7.53 6.12 -1.32
C ALA A 51 -7.97 7.53 -1.76
N TYR A 52 -8.52 8.32 -0.84
CA TYR A 52 -8.89 9.71 -1.11
C TYR A 52 -7.67 10.60 -1.40
N ALA A 53 -6.58 10.43 -0.64
CA ALA A 53 -5.33 11.15 -0.89
C ALA A 53 -4.76 10.81 -2.27
N VAL A 54 -4.79 9.54 -2.68
CA VAL A 54 -4.38 9.08 -4.01
C VAL A 54 -5.25 9.69 -5.10
N TYR A 55 -6.57 9.73 -4.89
CA TYR A 55 -7.52 10.35 -5.83
C TYR A 55 -7.24 11.84 -6.04
N LYS A 56 -6.93 12.57 -4.96
CA LYS A 56 -6.63 14.01 -5.01
C LYS A 56 -5.24 14.29 -5.58
N ASN A 57 -4.24 13.56 -5.11
CA ASN A 57 -2.85 13.72 -5.54
C ASN A 57 -2.13 12.36 -5.47
N LYS A 58 -2.01 11.73 -6.64
CA LYS A 58 -1.46 10.39 -6.85
C LYS A 58 -0.16 10.12 -6.07
N PRO A 59 0.96 10.84 -6.32
CA PRO A 59 2.23 10.53 -5.68
C PRO A 59 2.18 10.70 -4.16
N TYR A 60 1.61 11.79 -3.63
CA TYR A 60 1.55 11.97 -2.18
C TYR A 60 0.64 10.96 -1.49
N GLY A 61 -0.50 10.62 -2.08
CA GLY A 61 -1.36 9.57 -1.56
C GLY A 61 -0.71 8.20 -1.61
N ALA A 62 -0.02 7.87 -2.70
CA ALA A 62 0.68 6.60 -2.86
C ALA A 62 1.82 6.47 -1.84
N ILE A 63 2.59 7.55 -1.59
CA ILE A 63 3.64 7.59 -0.56
C ILE A 63 3.03 7.37 0.83
N ALA A 64 1.91 8.03 1.14
CA ALA A 64 1.26 7.86 2.43
C ALA A 64 0.78 6.40 2.63
N GLY A 65 0.16 5.82 1.61
CA GLY A 65 -0.30 4.42 1.63
C GLY A 65 0.84 3.44 1.81
N SER A 66 1.85 3.51 0.95
CA SER A 66 3.02 2.62 0.97
C SER A 66 3.82 2.74 2.27
N ALA A 67 4.03 3.95 2.79
CA ALA A 67 4.71 4.17 4.05
C ALA A 67 3.92 3.54 5.21
N THR A 68 2.59 3.62 5.18
CA THR A 68 1.76 3.00 6.22
C THR A 68 1.86 1.46 6.17
N ILE A 69 1.88 0.86 4.97
CA ILE A 69 2.13 -0.58 4.80
C ILE A 69 3.53 -0.95 5.31
N ALA A 70 4.55 -0.15 5.01
CA ALA A 70 5.92 -0.37 5.48
C ALA A 70 6.02 -0.38 7.01
N LEU A 71 5.31 0.54 7.68
CA LEU A 71 5.23 0.56 9.14
C LEU A 71 4.59 -0.73 9.69
N GLY A 72 3.49 -1.20 9.09
CA GLY A 72 2.86 -2.47 9.46
C GLY A 72 3.82 -3.65 9.28
N LEU A 73 4.54 -3.69 8.15
CA LEU A 73 5.55 -4.72 7.88
C LEU A 73 6.68 -4.68 8.91
N PHE A 74 7.21 -3.49 9.23
CA PHE A 74 8.31 -3.34 10.17
C PHE A 74 7.90 -3.68 11.60
N TYR A 75 6.67 -3.34 11.99
CA TYR A 75 6.08 -3.80 13.24
C TYR A 75 6.06 -5.33 13.31
N HIS A 76 5.63 -6.00 12.23
CA HIS A 76 5.62 -7.46 12.17
C HIS A 76 7.03 -8.07 12.23
N LEU A 77 7.97 -7.54 11.44
CA LEU A 77 9.38 -7.95 11.45
C LEU A 77 10.04 -7.76 12.83
N SER A 78 9.72 -6.65 13.51
CA SER A 78 10.18 -6.40 14.87
C SER A 78 9.61 -7.42 15.85
N ARG A 79 8.36 -7.83 15.69
CA ARG A 79 7.70 -8.80 16.57
C ARG A 79 8.31 -10.20 16.48
N ILE A 80 8.77 -10.61 15.30
CA ILE A 80 9.46 -11.89 15.11
C ILE A 80 10.96 -11.82 15.43
N GLY A 81 11.44 -10.69 15.95
CA GLY A 81 12.85 -10.52 16.34
C GLY A 81 13.82 -10.39 15.15
N PHE A 82 13.34 -10.12 13.93
CA PHE A 82 14.18 -10.05 12.73
C PHE A 82 15.31 -9.02 12.87
N PHE A 83 15.02 -7.87 13.46
CA PHE A 83 16.03 -6.84 13.71
C PHE A 83 16.97 -7.18 14.87
N ALA A 84 16.63 -8.14 15.74
CA ALA A 84 17.57 -8.61 16.77
C ALA A 84 18.70 -9.47 16.19
N LEU A 85 18.58 -9.95 14.95
CA LEU A 85 19.64 -10.70 14.24
C LEU A 85 20.87 -9.83 13.90
N LEU A 86 20.71 -8.50 13.91
CA LEU A 86 21.78 -7.56 13.68
C LEU A 86 22.26 -7.03 15.03
N ASP A 87 23.38 -7.54 15.53
CA ASP A 87 23.93 -7.22 16.86
C ASP A 87 24.32 -5.74 17.05
N ASN A 88 24.32 -4.92 15.99
CA ASN A 88 24.73 -3.53 16.03
C ASN A 88 23.55 -2.59 15.74
N PRO A 89 23.20 -1.67 16.65
CA PRO A 89 22.10 -0.71 16.47
C PRO A 89 22.20 0.15 15.20
N LEU A 90 23.42 0.56 14.83
CA LEU A 90 23.65 1.38 13.64
C LEU A 90 23.46 0.56 12.36
N LYS A 91 23.90 -0.70 12.33
CA LYS A 91 23.63 -1.60 11.20
C LYS A 91 22.13 -1.86 11.05
N ASN A 92 21.42 -2.02 12.16
CA ASN A 92 19.96 -2.14 12.20
C ASN A 92 19.26 -0.94 11.57
N ALA A 93 19.63 0.28 12.01
CA ALA A 93 19.04 1.51 11.50
C ALA A 93 19.28 1.69 10.00
N LEU A 94 20.50 1.41 9.52
CA LEU A 94 20.82 1.48 8.09
C LEU A 94 20.04 0.45 7.28
N PHE A 95 19.92 -0.77 7.79
CA PHE A 95 19.17 -1.82 7.12
C PHE A 95 17.66 -1.52 7.08
N MET A 96 17.10 -1.02 8.18
CA MET A 96 15.72 -0.51 8.22
C MET A 96 15.51 0.62 7.21
N ALA A 97 16.40 1.61 7.16
CA ALA A 97 16.30 2.71 6.20
C ALA A 97 16.36 2.21 4.74
N LEU A 98 17.25 1.26 4.45
CA LEU A 98 17.36 0.64 3.15
C LEU A 98 16.07 -0.11 2.76
N LEU A 99 15.51 -0.91 3.67
CA LEU A 99 14.24 -1.62 3.44
C LEU A 99 13.03 -0.69 3.33
N PHE A 100 13.06 0.47 3.99
CA PHE A 100 11.97 1.46 3.93
C PHE A 100 12.03 2.29 2.64
N SER A 101 13.22 2.48 2.07
CA SER A 101 13.43 3.35 0.90
C SER A 101 12.54 3.04 -0.32
N PRO A 102 12.27 1.77 -0.72
CA PRO A 102 11.41 1.49 -1.87
C PRO A 102 9.97 1.97 -1.65
N PHE A 103 9.50 1.98 -0.40
CA PHE A 103 8.17 2.45 -0.04
C PHE A 103 8.04 3.98 -0.13
N LEU A 104 9.12 4.72 -0.29
CA LEU A 104 9.10 6.16 -0.55
C LEU A 104 9.42 6.47 -2.01
N ILE A 105 10.47 5.85 -2.55
CA ILE A 105 11.02 6.19 -3.87
C ILE A 105 10.07 5.74 -4.99
N LEU A 106 9.59 4.48 -4.95
CA LEU A 106 8.73 3.93 -5.99
C LEU A 106 7.40 4.70 -6.12
N PRO A 107 6.65 4.98 -5.04
CA PRO A 107 5.41 5.74 -5.17
C PRO A 107 5.62 7.22 -5.55
N ALA A 108 6.78 7.80 -5.22
CA ALA A 108 7.09 9.19 -5.60
C ALA A 108 7.21 9.39 -7.11
N ILE A 109 7.60 8.35 -7.86
CA ILE A 109 7.74 8.40 -9.32
C ILE A 109 6.48 7.97 -10.07
N ILE A 110 5.41 7.60 -9.38
CA ILE A 110 4.15 7.18 -10.00
C ILE A 110 3.36 8.40 -10.50
N THR A 111 3.01 8.37 -11.78
CA THR A 111 2.28 9.48 -12.43
C THR A 111 0.90 9.07 -12.95
N ASN A 112 0.68 7.78 -13.22
CA ASN A 112 -0.53 7.29 -13.85
C ASN A 112 -1.32 6.31 -12.95
N ASN A 113 -2.61 6.15 -13.26
CA ASN A 113 -3.52 5.27 -12.51
C ASN A 113 -3.11 3.79 -12.60
N LEU A 114 -2.60 3.35 -13.75
CA LEU A 114 -2.24 1.94 -13.99
C LEU A 114 -1.10 1.48 -13.07
N GLN A 115 -0.10 2.33 -12.84
CA GLN A 115 1.01 2.07 -11.91
C GLN A 115 0.51 1.97 -10.47
N ILE A 116 -0.46 2.79 -10.06
CA ILE A 116 -1.07 2.70 -8.72
C ILE A 116 -1.81 1.39 -8.58
N ILE A 117 -2.62 1.01 -9.58
CA ILE A 117 -3.34 -0.26 -9.58
C ILE A 117 -2.35 -1.44 -9.51
N ALA A 118 -1.24 -1.39 -10.26
CA ALA A 118 -0.21 -2.43 -10.19
C ALA A 118 0.43 -2.52 -8.79
N MET A 119 0.70 -1.38 -8.14
CA MET A 119 1.18 -1.32 -6.77
C MET A 119 0.15 -1.91 -5.79
N ASP A 120 -1.12 -1.56 -5.93
CA ASP A 120 -2.21 -2.07 -5.09
C ASP A 120 -2.41 -3.58 -5.25
N ILE A 121 -2.28 -4.12 -6.45
CA ILE A 121 -2.26 -5.58 -6.68
C ILE A 121 -1.09 -6.22 -5.92
N GLY A 122 0.08 -5.59 -5.93
CA GLY A 122 1.24 -6.02 -5.14
C GLY A 122 0.96 -6.02 -3.64
N ILE A 123 0.32 -4.97 -3.12
CA ILE A 123 -0.10 -4.89 -1.71
C ILE A 123 -1.06 -6.03 -1.37
N ILE A 124 -2.07 -6.28 -2.21
CA ILE A 124 -3.01 -7.40 -2.01
C ILE A 124 -2.24 -8.74 -1.99
N ALA A 125 -1.35 -8.97 -2.96
CA ALA A 125 -0.56 -10.20 -3.05
C ALA A 125 0.28 -10.45 -1.80
N VAL A 126 0.99 -9.43 -1.31
CA VAL A 126 1.77 -9.53 -0.07
C VAL A 126 0.86 -9.73 1.13
N SER A 127 -0.26 -9.01 1.20
CA SER A 127 -1.21 -9.12 2.32
C SER A 127 -1.83 -10.51 2.41
N MET A 128 -2.07 -11.17 1.27
CA MET A 128 -2.56 -12.55 1.23
C MET A 128 -1.59 -13.56 1.85
N LEU A 129 -0.28 -13.27 1.92
CA LEU A 129 0.68 -14.11 2.65
C LEU A 129 0.36 -14.19 4.15
N PHE A 130 -0.38 -13.21 4.68
CA PHE A 130 -0.78 -13.12 6.09
C PHE A 130 -2.23 -13.56 6.34
N PHE A 131 -2.97 -14.04 5.31
CA PHE A 131 -4.39 -14.41 5.41
C PHE A 131 -4.67 -15.59 6.35
N LYS A 132 -3.61 -16.28 6.79
CA LYS A 132 -3.64 -17.48 7.59
C LYS A 132 -2.30 -17.54 8.33
N GLN A 133 -2.26 -17.93 9.59
CA GLN A 133 -1.02 -18.40 10.23
C GLN A 133 -0.51 -19.72 9.58
N THR A 134 -0.42 -19.82 8.25
CA THR A 134 -0.36 -21.08 7.49
C THR A 134 0.09 -20.71 6.07
N PHE A 135 1.38 -20.65 5.76
CA PHE A 135 2.23 -21.81 5.61
C PHE A 135 3.58 -21.58 6.30
N TYR A 136 3.91 -22.51 7.20
CA TYR A 136 5.20 -22.70 7.85
C TYR A 136 6.40 -22.26 7.01
N LEU A 137 7.22 -21.40 7.61
CA LEU A 137 8.67 -21.58 7.69
C LEU A 137 9.08 -21.33 9.15
#